data_AF-A0A348NXH3-F1
#
_entry.id   AF-A0A348NXH3-F1
#
_cell.length_a   1.000
_cell.length_b   1.000
_cell.length_c   1.000
_cell.angle_alpha   90.00
_cell.angle_beta   90.00
_cell.angle_gamma   90.00
#
_symmetry.space_group_name_H-M   'P 1'
#
loop_
_entity.id
_entity.type
_entity.pdbx_description
1 polymer ?
#
loop_
_entity_poly.entity_id
_entity_poly.type
_entity_poly.pdbx_seq_one_letter_code
_entity_poly.pdbx_strand_id
1 'polypeptide(L)'
;MRNSSFLLIFLILSVMQFTCGYSVSGKVIAVKDGDTIEILQDNKPYRLRLDGVDCPEKNQAFGQKAKEFTSSLCFGYTVRAEISENDKYGRFISRVYLPSGRILNEELLKAGYAWHYKEYNKERRLADMEDQARYKKIGLWADKDPVPPWNFRKNINSSDKPVSAAGGNFVGSANSSKFHTLSCEWGKKISKNNQVFFKTKEEAIKQGYKPCKSCKP
;
A
#
# COMPACT_ATOMS: atom_id res chain seq x y z
N MET A 1 13.55 -64.59 -23.09
CA MET A 1 13.15 -64.37 -21.68
C MET A 1 14.36 -63.87 -20.90
N ARG A 2 14.13 -62.98 -19.93
CA ARG A 2 15.07 -62.35 -18.96
C ARG A 2 15.73 -61.04 -19.40
N ASN A 3 14.90 -60.01 -19.22
CA ASN A 3 15.23 -58.63 -18.88
C ASN A 3 16.32 -58.56 -17.81
N SER A 4 17.23 -57.59 -17.91
CA SER A 4 17.87 -57.02 -16.72
C SER A 4 18.21 -55.57 -17.01
N SER A 5 17.36 -54.71 -16.45
CA SER A 5 17.42 -53.26 -16.43
C SER A 5 18.77 -52.78 -15.91
N PHE A 6 19.50 -52.01 -16.71
CA PHE A 6 20.57 -51.18 -16.19
C PHE A 6 19.95 -49.97 -15.49
N LEU A 7 20.17 -49.94 -14.18
CA LEU A 7 19.78 -48.92 -13.23
C LEU A 7 20.28 -47.55 -13.70
N LEU A 8 19.38 -46.70 -14.22
CA LEU A 8 19.64 -45.27 -14.40
C LEU A 8 19.66 -44.63 -13.01
N ILE A 9 20.85 -44.47 -12.43
CA ILE A 9 21.05 -43.66 -11.23
C ILE A 9 20.88 -42.19 -11.65
N PHE A 10 19.65 -41.68 -11.56
CA PHE A 10 19.39 -40.24 -11.59
C PHE A 10 19.96 -39.64 -10.30
N LEU A 11 21.19 -39.12 -10.41
CA LEU A 11 21.78 -38.25 -9.39
C LEU A 11 20.98 -36.94 -9.38
N ILE A 12 19.89 -36.90 -8.61
CA ILE A 12 19.15 -35.68 -8.32
C ILE A 12 20.07 -34.83 -7.45
N LEU A 13 20.89 -33.99 -8.08
CA LEU A 13 21.50 -32.85 -7.41
C LEU A 13 20.33 -31.96 -6.96
N SER A 14 19.88 -32.17 -5.73
CA SER A 14 19.04 -31.22 -5.02
C SER A 14 19.89 -29.97 -4.82
N VAL A 15 19.83 -29.05 -5.78
CA VAL A 15 20.32 -27.69 -5.61
C VAL A 15 19.37 -27.07 -4.59
N MET A 16 19.72 -27.16 -3.31
CA MET A 16 19.13 -26.30 -2.29
C MET A 16 19.48 -24.88 -2.70
N GLN A 17 18.58 -24.24 -3.45
CA GLN A 17 18.65 -22.82 -3.74
C GLN A 17 18.47 -22.10 -2.41
N PHE A 18 19.59 -21.85 -1.74
CA PHE A 18 19.65 -20.84 -0.69
C PHE A 18 19.28 -19.53 -1.38
N THR A 19 18.05 -19.09 -1.20
CA THR A 19 17.64 -17.73 -1.51
C THR A 19 18.41 -16.82 -0.55
N CYS A 20 19.61 -16.41 -0.97
CA CYS A 20 20.33 -15.36 -0.27
C CYS A 20 19.48 -14.10 -0.40
N GLY A 21 18.78 -13.74 0.68
CA GLY A 21 17.99 -12.51 0.73
C GLY A 21 18.88 -11.34 0.35
N TYR A 22 18.46 -10.59 -0.66
CA TYR A 22 19.22 -9.42 -1.11
C TYR A 22 19.15 -8.35 -0.02
N SER A 23 20.30 -7.92 0.50
CA SER A 23 20.36 -6.86 1.51
C SER A 23 21.07 -5.62 0.96
N VAL A 24 20.59 -4.45 1.37
CA VAL A 24 21.09 -3.14 0.98
C VAL A 24 21.31 -2.31 2.24
N SER A 25 22.37 -1.49 2.29
CA SER A 25 22.65 -0.62 3.44
C SER A 25 22.87 0.80 2.98
N GLY A 26 22.17 1.76 3.59
CA GLY A 26 22.25 3.15 3.15
C GLY A 26 21.71 4.11 4.17
N LYS A 27 22.08 5.39 4.00
CA LYS A 27 21.61 6.48 4.86
C LYS A 27 20.16 6.80 4.52
N VAL A 28 19.29 6.86 5.52
CA VAL A 28 17.91 7.31 5.31
C VAL A 28 17.91 8.81 4.97
N ILE A 29 17.49 9.13 3.75
CA ILE A 29 17.44 10.50 3.22
C ILE A 29 16.03 11.07 3.20
N ALA A 30 15.00 10.23 3.28
CA ALA A 30 13.62 10.68 3.40
C ALA A 30 12.73 9.65 4.10
N VAL A 31 11.70 10.15 4.78
CA VAL A 31 10.57 9.38 5.29
C VAL A 31 9.31 9.90 4.62
N LYS A 32 8.67 9.08 3.78
CA LYS A 32 7.49 9.51 3.01
C LYS A 32 6.24 9.50 3.90
N ASP A 33 6.03 8.40 4.58
CA ASP A 33 4.96 8.11 5.54
C ASP A 33 5.49 7.14 6.62
N GLY A 34 4.60 6.56 7.43
CA GLY A 34 5.00 5.67 8.54
C GLY A 34 5.73 4.40 8.10
N ASP A 35 5.44 3.85 6.92
CA ASP A 35 5.97 2.55 6.47
C ASP A 35 6.78 2.63 5.16
N THR A 36 7.05 3.83 4.65
CA THR A 36 7.84 4.04 3.44
C THR A 36 8.99 5.02 3.69
N ILE A 37 10.22 4.54 3.50
CA ILE A 37 11.46 5.33 3.63
C ILE A 37 12.27 5.31 2.32
N GLU A 38 13.18 6.27 2.15
CA GLU A 38 14.19 6.24 1.09
C GLU A 38 15.58 6.24 1.72
N ILE A 39 16.40 5.29 1.29
CA ILE A 39 17.82 5.23 1.64
C ILE A 39 18.68 5.60 0.43
N LEU A 40 19.88 6.11 0.70
CA LEU A 40 20.91 6.36 -0.30
C LEU A 40 22.08 5.39 -0.06
N GLN A 41 22.37 4.56 -1.06
CA GLN A 41 23.56 3.73 -1.12
C GLN A 41 24.30 4.07 -2.42
N ASP A 42 25.58 4.44 -2.32
CA ASP A 42 26.44 4.76 -3.48
C ASP A 42 25.80 5.76 -4.47
N ASN A 43 25.22 6.84 -3.94
CA ASN A 43 24.45 7.86 -4.69
C ASN A 43 23.19 7.35 -5.42
N LYS A 44 22.79 6.10 -5.20
CA LYS A 44 21.57 5.52 -5.75
C LYS A 44 20.46 5.48 -4.68
N PRO A 45 19.29 6.09 -4.94
CA PRO A 45 18.17 6.03 -4.01
C PRO A 45 17.47 4.67 -4.10
N TYR A 46 17.11 4.12 -2.94
CA TYR A 46 16.26 2.93 -2.81
C TYR A 46 15.04 3.30 -2.00
N ARG A 47 13.85 3.15 -2.57
CA ARG A 47 12.58 3.34 -1.86
C ARG A 47 12.14 2.02 -1.25
N LEU A 48 12.06 2.00 0.07
CA LEU A 48 11.75 0.81 0.85
C LEU A 48 10.33 0.92 1.41
N ARG A 49 9.54 -0.13 1.23
CA ARG A 49 8.23 -0.31 1.89
C ARG A 49 8.42 -1.37 2.96
N LEU A 50 8.08 -1.05 4.20
CA LEU A 50 8.29 -1.95 5.33
C LEU A 50 7.40 -3.19 5.21
N ASP A 51 8.02 -4.37 5.16
CA ASP A 51 7.30 -5.65 5.13
C ASP A 51 6.42 -5.85 6.37
N GLY A 52 5.26 -6.48 6.14
CA GLY A 52 4.34 -6.94 7.17
C GLY A 52 3.59 -5.88 7.95
N VAL A 53 3.80 -4.59 7.68
CA VAL A 53 3.12 -3.50 8.41
C VAL A 53 2.38 -2.57 7.46
N ASP A 54 1.30 -1.95 7.96
CA ASP A 54 0.57 -0.93 7.23
C ASP A 54 0.27 0.25 8.17
N CYS A 55 0.87 1.40 7.91
CA CYS A 55 0.69 2.61 8.69
C CYS A 55 -0.53 3.41 8.21
N PRO A 56 -1.16 4.20 9.09
CA PRO A 56 -2.18 5.15 8.66
C PRO A 56 -1.66 6.09 7.56
N GLU A 57 -2.51 6.36 6.58
CA GLU A 57 -2.20 7.26 5.47
C GLU A 57 -1.92 8.69 5.95
N LYS A 58 -1.21 9.50 5.15
CA LYS A 58 -0.85 10.89 5.51
C LYS A 58 -2.04 11.74 6.02
N ASN A 59 -3.21 11.57 5.42
CA ASN A 59 -4.43 12.32 5.76
C ASN A 59 -5.36 11.54 6.71
N GLN A 60 -4.94 10.37 7.18
CA GLN A 60 -5.65 9.57 8.16
C GLN A 60 -5.23 9.97 9.56
N ALA A 61 -6.12 9.77 10.54
CA ALA A 61 -5.75 9.86 11.95
C ALA A 61 -4.49 9.03 12.23
N PHE A 62 -3.57 9.60 13.01
CA PHE A 62 -2.26 9.02 13.35
C PHE A 62 -1.24 8.89 12.21
N GLY A 63 -1.56 9.26 10.96
CA GLY A 63 -0.60 9.17 9.85
C GLY A 63 0.65 10.03 10.04
N GLN A 64 0.46 11.27 10.48
CA GLN A 64 1.58 12.17 10.81
C GLN A 64 2.40 11.66 12.00
N LYS A 65 1.76 11.11 13.03
CA LYS A 65 2.45 10.55 14.21
C LYS A 65 3.28 9.32 13.85
N ALA A 66 2.75 8.44 12.98
CA ALA A 66 3.49 7.28 12.48
C ALA A 66 4.75 7.71 11.71
N LYS A 67 4.62 8.72 10.85
CA LYS A 67 5.75 9.31 10.12
C LYS A 67 6.80 9.90 11.06
N GLU A 68 6.38 10.67 12.07
CA GLU A 68 7.28 11.27 13.06
C GLU A 68 8.02 10.20 13.85
N PHE A 69 7.31 9.16 14.28
CA PHE A 69 7.90 8.01 14.97
C PHE A 69 8.97 7.33 14.12
N THR A 70 8.64 6.96 12.88
CA THR A 70 9.61 6.40 11.92
C THR A 70 10.81 7.33 11.72
N SER A 71 10.57 8.62 11.52
CA SER A 71 11.64 9.61 11.35
C SER A 71 12.57 9.68 12.55
N SER A 72 12.02 9.66 13.77
CA SER A 72 12.81 9.70 15.00
C SER A 72 13.76 8.50 15.16
N LEU A 73 13.40 7.35 14.59
CA LEU A 73 14.18 6.12 14.70
C LEU A 73 15.26 6.00 13.63
N CYS A 74 15.02 6.48 12.41
CA CYS A 74 15.87 6.14 11.28
C CYS A 74 16.37 7.32 10.45
N PHE A 75 15.74 8.51 10.49
CA PHE A 75 16.12 9.61 9.61
C PHE A 75 17.56 10.05 9.87
N GLY A 76 18.36 10.17 8.80
CA GLY A 76 19.77 10.52 8.90
C GLY A 76 20.72 9.39 9.34
N TYR A 77 20.19 8.25 9.78
CA TYR A 77 20.98 7.08 10.14
C TYR A 77 21.17 6.12 8.96
N THR A 78 22.26 5.35 9.00
CA THR A 78 22.45 4.22 8.09
C THR A 78 21.67 3.03 8.61
N VAL A 79 20.80 2.47 7.77
CA VAL A 79 20.01 1.27 8.09
C VAL A 79 20.39 0.14 7.14
N ARG A 80 20.20 -1.10 7.57
CA ARG A 80 20.29 -2.29 6.72
C ARG A 80 18.88 -2.75 6.39
N ALA A 81 18.58 -2.96 5.11
CA ALA A 81 17.30 -3.48 4.66
C ALA A 81 17.50 -4.85 4.00
N GLU A 82 16.78 -5.85 4.51
CA GLU A 82 16.65 -7.17 3.90
C GLU A 82 15.43 -7.13 2.98
N ILE A 83 15.66 -7.27 1.67
CA ILE A 83 14.65 -7.15 0.62
C ILE A 83 14.10 -8.53 0.30
N SER A 84 12.78 -8.66 0.35
CA SER A 84 12.07 -9.87 -0.05
C SER A 84 11.66 -9.82 -1.52
N GLU A 85 11.03 -8.72 -1.95
CA GLU A 85 10.49 -8.56 -3.30
C GLU A 85 10.35 -7.08 -3.68
N ASN A 86 9.87 -6.82 -4.90
CA ASN A 86 9.48 -5.49 -5.37
C ASN A 86 7.98 -5.43 -5.54
N ASP A 87 7.35 -4.36 -5.08
CA ASP A 87 5.96 -4.11 -5.39
C ASP A 87 5.78 -3.53 -6.80
N LYS A 88 4.52 -3.50 -7.26
CA LYS A 88 4.14 -2.93 -8.57
C LYS A 88 4.44 -1.44 -8.74
N TYR A 89 4.77 -0.73 -7.66
CA TYR A 89 5.13 0.68 -7.66
C TYR A 89 6.65 0.90 -7.67
N GLY A 90 7.44 -0.17 -7.75
CA GLY A 90 8.89 -0.12 -7.75
C GLY A 90 9.51 0.12 -6.37
N ARG A 91 8.76 -0.14 -5.28
CA ARG A 91 9.31 -0.11 -3.92
C ARG A 91 9.82 -1.49 -3.54
N PHE A 92 10.95 -1.54 -2.86
CA PHE A 92 11.49 -2.78 -2.30
C PHE A 92 10.74 -3.10 -1.00
N ILE A 93 10.01 -4.22 -0.98
CA ILE A 93 9.41 -4.75 0.25
C ILE A 93 10.55 -5.27 1.14
N SER A 94 10.67 -4.68 2.33
CA SER A 94 11.89 -4.84 3.14
C SER A 94 11.65 -4.93 4.64
N ARG A 95 12.44 -5.77 5.29
CA ARG A 95 12.65 -5.71 6.75
C ARG A 95 13.84 -4.80 7.04
N VAL A 96 13.61 -3.74 7.82
CA VAL A 96 14.62 -2.68 8.04
C VAL A 96 15.18 -2.76 9.46
N TYR A 97 16.50 -2.89 9.56
CA TYR A 97 17.28 -2.97 10.79
C TYR A 97 17.92 -1.61 11.07
N LEU A 98 17.65 -1.08 12.27
CA LEU A 98 18.22 0.15 12.80
C LEU A 98 19.66 -0.10 13.29
N PRO A 99 20.48 0.96 13.47
CA PRO A 99 21.83 0.82 14.06
C PRO A 99 21.85 0.09 15.41
N SER A 100 20.78 0.24 16.20
CA SER A 100 20.60 -0.46 17.48
C SER A 100 20.38 -1.97 17.38
N GLY A 101 20.24 -2.53 16.18
CA GLY A 101 19.84 -3.93 15.95
C GLY A 101 18.33 -4.18 16.02
N ARG A 102 17.55 -3.20 16.48
CA ARG A 102 16.07 -3.25 16.45
C ARG A 102 15.54 -3.20 15.00
N ILE A 103 14.38 -3.79 14.79
CA ILE A 103 13.70 -3.86 13.49
C ILE A 103 12.59 -2.81 13.43
N LEU A 104 12.71 -1.83 12.54
CA LEU A 104 11.80 -0.69 12.41
C LEU A 104 10.34 -1.12 12.22
N ASN A 105 10.10 -2.17 11.42
CA ASN A 105 8.78 -2.75 11.18
C ASN A 105 8.09 -3.13 12.50
N GLU A 106 8.82 -3.75 13.41
CA GLU A 106 8.29 -4.19 14.71
C GLU A 106 8.09 -3.02 15.67
N GLU A 107 9.01 -2.06 15.66
CA GLU A 107 8.92 -0.90 16.54
C GLU A 107 7.64 -0.11 16.26
N LEU A 108 7.20 -0.04 14.99
CA LEU A 108 5.92 0.55 14.61
C LEU A 108 4.71 -0.17 15.21
N LEU A 109 4.70 -1.50 15.22
CA LEU A 109 3.64 -2.29 15.84
C LEU A 109 3.64 -2.11 17.36
N LYS A 110 4.81 -2.22 17.99
CA LYS A 110 4.98 -2.06 19.45
C LYS A 110 4.53 -0.68 19.92
N ALA A 111 4.81 0.36 19.13
CA ALA A 111 4.40 1.73 19.42
C ALA A 111 2.95 2.06 19.01
N GLY A 112 2.20 1.09 18.46
CA GLY A 112 0.81 1.28 18.06
C GLY A 112 0.65 2.27 16.90
N TYR A 113 1.61 2.35 15.98
CA TYR A 113 1.55 3.23 14.81
C TYR A 113 1.38 2.49 13.48
N ALA A 114 1.28 1.16 13.52
CA ALA A 114 0.97 0.34 12.36
C ALA A 114 0.00 -0.79 12.71
N TRP A 115 -0.64 -1.31 11.67
CA TRP A 115 -1.40 -2.56 11.68
C TRP A 115 -0.53 -3.70 11.12
N HIS A 116 -0.71 -4.93 11.58
CA HIS A 116 -0.12 -6.10 10.90
C HIS A 116 -0.86 -6.32 9.58
N TYR A 117 -0.13 -6.28 8.47
CA TYR A 117 -0.73 -6.43 7.14
C TYR A 117 -0.93 -7.91 6.79
N LYS A 118 -1.92 -8.51 7.45
CA LYS A 118 -2.21 -9.96 7.42
C LYS A 118 -2.48 -10.52 6.02
N GLU A 119 -2.83 -9.68 5.04
CA GLU A 119 -3.02 -10.11 3.65
C GLU A 119 -1.70 -10.60 3.03
N TYR A 120 -0.59 -9.91 3.32
CA TYR A 120 0.71 -10.15 2.70
C TYR A 120 1.73 -10.80 3.62
N ASN A 121 1.57 -10.70 4.95
CA ASN A 121 2.47 -11.32 5.92
C ASN A 121 1.67 -12.12 6.96
N LYS A 122 2.05 -13.38 7.17
CA LYS A 122 1.38 -14.31 8.10
C LYS A 122 2.18 -14.58 9.37
N GLU A 123 3.24 -13.83 9.63
CA GLU A 123 4.07 -14.03 10.82
C GLU A 123 3.27 -13.74 12.09
N ARG A 124 3.04 -14.79 12.90
CA ARG A 124 2.31 -14.70 14.16
C ARG A 124 2.89 -13.65 15.10
N ARG A 125 4.21 -13.53 15.14
CA ARG A 125 4.91 -12.59 16.01
C ARG A 125 4.52 -11.13 15.77
N LEU A 126 4.24 -10.74 14.52
CA LEU A 126 3.78 -9.39 14.22
C LEU A 126 2.34 -9.17 14.72
N ALA A 127 1.47 -10.18 14.57
CA ALA A 127 0.13 -10.15 15.14
C ALA A 127 0.16 -10.02 16.67
N ASP A 128 1.03 -10.79 17.35
CA ASP A 128 1.17 -10.72 18.81
C ASP A 128 1.62 -9.33 19.28
N MET A 129 2.50 -8.65 18.52
CA MET A 129 2.93 -7.27 18.82
C MET A 129 1.79 -6.26 18.64
N GLU A 130 0.99 -6.39 17.58
CA GLU A 130 -0.20 -5.57 17.37
C GLU A 130 -1.20 -5.76 18.52
N ASP A 131 -1.49 -7.02 18.88
CA ASP A 131 -2.43 -7.37 19.94
C ASP A 131 -2.00 -6.84 21.31
N GLN A 132 -0.69 -6.87 21.61
CA GLN A 132 -0.14 -6.26 22.82
C GLN A 132 -0.31 -4.74 22.85
N ALA A 133 -0.04 -4.05 21.74
CA ALA A 133 -0.23 -2.60 21.65
C ALA A 133 -1.71 -2.24 21.76
N ARG A 134 -2.61 -3.05 21.17
CA ARG A 134 -4.06 -2.91 21.24
C ARG A 134 -4.58 -3.09 22.66
N TYR A 135 -4.17 -4.15 23.34
CA TYR A 135 -4.55 -4.42 24.73
C TYR A 135 -4.14 -3.26 25.67
N LYS A 136 -2.94 -2.71 25.45
CA LYS A 136 -2.41 -1.58 26.23
C LYS A 136 -2.93 -0.21 25.78
N LYS A 137 -3.76 -0.13 24.73
CA LYS A 137 -4.28 1.11 24.13
C LYS A 137 -3.17 2.10 23.76
N ILE A 138 -2.08 1.61 23.19
CA ILE A 138 -0.92 2.43 22.78
C ILE A 138 -1.15 3.02 21.39
N GLY A 139 -0.72 4.26 21.16
CA GLY A 139 -0.73 4.88 19.84
C GLY A 139 -2.16 5.01 19.28
N LEU A 140 -2.38 4.49 18.07
CA LEU A 140 -3.69 4.50 17.41
C LEU A 140 -4.75 3.70 18.19
N TRP A 141 -4.35 2.75 19.03
CA TRP A 141 -5.27 1.94 19.85
C TRP A 141 -5.87 2.68 21.04
N ALA A 142 -5.43 3.91 21.31
CA ALA A 142 -6.10 4.81 22.25
C ALA A 142 -7.41 5.37 21.68
N ASP A 143 -7.56 5.35 20.35
CA ASP A 143 -8.82 5.71 19.69
C ASP A 143 -9.89 4.65 19.99
N LYS A 144 -11.14 5.10 20.12
CA LYS A 144 -12.30 4.23 20.34
C LYS A 144 -12.63 3.40 19.10
N ASP A 145 -12.36 3.93 17.90
CA ASP A 145 -12.67 3.29 16.62
C ASP A 145 -11.54 3.51 15.61
N PRO A 146 -10.37 2.90 15.82
CA PRO A 146 -9.25 3.04 14.92
C PRO A 146 -9.56 2.36 13.58
N VAL A 147 -9.52 3.15 12.51
CA VAL A 147 -9.74 2.66 11.14
C VAL A 147 -8.43 2.11 10.58
N PRO A 148 -8.39 0.88 10.02
CA PRO A 148 -7.19 0.39 9.36
C PRO A 148 -6.98 1.04 7.98
N PRO A 149 -5.73 1.18 7.50
CA PRO A 149 -5.43 1.94 6.29
C PRO A 149 -6.12 1.38 5.04
N TRP A 150 -6.23 0.06 4.89
CA TRP A 150 -6.95 -0.55 3.76
C TRP A 150 -8.45 -0.21 3.74
N ASN A 151 -9.09 -0.01 4.89
CA ASN A 151 -10.48 0.47 4.94
C ASN A 151 -10.55 1.97 4.64
N PHE A 152 -9.60 2.76 5.16
CA PHE A 152 -9.51 4.19 4.86
C PHE A 152 -9.34 4.46 3.36
N ARG A 153 -8.48 3.69 2.66
CA ARG A 153 -8.31 3.75 1.20
C ARG A 153 -9.61 3.44 0.45
N LYS A 154 -10.37 2.43 0.89
CA LYS A 154 -11.68 2.11 0.30
C LYS A 154 -12.68 3.25 0.50
N ASN A 155 -12.64 3.90 1.66
CA ASN A 155 -13.54 5.00 1.99
C ASN A 155 -13.23 6.27 1.20
N ILE A 156 -11.95 6.65 1.03
CA ILE A 156 -11.56 7.75 0.12
C ILE A 156 -12.06 7.47 -1.30
N ASN A 157 -11.89 6.23 -1.77
CA ASN A 157 -12.40 5.80 -3.07
C ASN A 157 -13.94 5.80 -3.16
N SER A 158 -14.66 6.03 -2.06
CA SER A 158 -16.13 6.15 -2.01
C SER A 158 -16.62 7.56 -1.69
N SER A 159 -15.86 8.37 -0.95
CA SER A 159 -16.19 9.75 -0.59
C SER A 159 -15.79 10.77 -1.65
N ASP A 160 -14.80 10.43 -2.49
CA ASP A 160 -14.46 11.19 -3.71
C ASP A 160 -15.21 10.67 -4.94
N LYS A 161 -16.09 9.66 -4.78
CA LYS A 161 -17.09 9.38 -5.79
C LYS A 161 -18.19 10.41 -5.63
N PRO A 162 -18.36 11.34 -6.57
CA PRO A 162 -19.56 12.18 -6.59
C PRO A 162 -20.77 11.28 -6.45
N VAL A 163 -21.51 11.56 -5.38
CA VAL A 163 -22.68 10.83 -4.92
C VAL A 163 -23.52 10.52 -6.14
N SER A 164 -23.63 9.23 -6.50
CA SER A 164 -24.45 8.78 -7.59
C SER A 164 -25.90 9.13 -7.26
N ALA A 165 -26.34 10.31 -7.69
CA ALA A 165 -27.74 10.65 -7.71
C ALA A 165 -28.39 9.69 -8.71
N ALA A 166 -29.07 8.67 -8.18
CA ALA A 166 -30.05 7.93 -8.96
C ALA A 166 -31.00 8.96 -9.61
N GLY A 167 -30.98 9.08 -10.94
CA GLY A 167 -31.84 10.01 -11.70
C GLY A 167 -31.16 11.21 -12.37
N GLY A 168 -29.84 11.22 -12.58
CA GLY A 168 -29.17 12.27 -13.37
C GLY A 168 -29.33 12.12 -14.89
N ASN A 169 -29.40 13.23 -15.63
CA ASN A 169 -29.49 13.25 -17.11
C ASN A 169 -28.13 13.04 -17.81
N PHE A 170 -27.03 13.03 -17.05
CA PHE A 170 -25.68 12.90 -17.55
C PHE A 170 -24.88 11.88 -16.75
N VAL A 171 -23.94 11.20 -17.42
CA VAL A 171 -23.02 10.24 -16.80
C VAL A 171 -21.57 10.68 -17.00
N GLY A 172 -20.84 10.83 -15.90
CA GLY A 172 -19.42 11.09 -15.81
C GLY A 172 -18.58 9.84 -15.50
N SER A 173 -17.31 9.89 -15.88
CA SER A 173 -16.28 8.93 -15.46
C SER A 173 -15.42 9.56 -14.37
N ALA A 174 -15.40 8.95 -13.17
CA ALA A 174 -14.58 9.41 -12.06
C ALA A 174 -13.08 9.48 -12.42
N ASN A 175 -12.60 8.52 -13.22
CA ASN A 175 -11.19 8.45 -13.61
C ASN A 175 -10.73 9.48 -14.64
N SER A 176 -11.63 9.98 -15.49
CA SER A 176 -11.25 10.83 -16.64
C SER A 176 -11.83 12.24 -16.57
N SER A 177 -12.69 12.49 -15.57
CA SER A 177 -13.44 13.73 -15.40
C SER A 177 -14.16 14.16 -16.68
N LYS A 178 -14.56 13.20 -17.53
CA LYS A 178 -15.37 13.43 -18.72
C LYS A 178 -16.81 13.03 -18.44
N PHE A 179 -17.76 13.86 -18.85
CA PHE A 179 -19.18 13.53 -18.76
C PHE A 179 -19.86 13.49 -20.13
N HIS A 180 -20.94 12.73 -20.18
CA HIS A 180 -21.62 12.27 -21.38
C HIS A 180 -23.14 12.36 -21.17
N THR A 181 -23.91 12.39 -22.26
CA THR A 181 -25.35 12.06 -22.19
C THR A 181 -25.52 10.57 -21.87
N LEU A 182 -26.65 10.18 -21.27
CA LEU A 182 -26.93 8.77 -20.99
C LEU A 182 -26.98 7.88 -22.25
N SER A 183 -27.30 8.47 -23.40
CA SER A 183 -27.36 7.77 -24.70
C SER A 183 -26.00 7.66 -25.40
N CYS A 184 -24.95 8.30 -24.89
CA CYS A 184 -23.63 8.30 -25.52
C CYS A 184 -22.98 6.92 -25.51
N GLU A 185 -22.51 6.45 -26.67
CA GLU A 185 -21.79 5.18 -26.83
C GLU A 185 -20.55 5.04 -25.93
N TRP A 186 -19.83 6.15 -25.69
CA TRP A 186 -18.70 6.17 -24.77
C TRP A 186 -19.14 6.22 -23.30
N GLY A 187 -20.27 6.87 -23.01
CA GLY A 187 -20.86 6.92 -21.67
C GLY A 187 -21.35 5.54 -21.20
N LYS A 188 -21.97 4.77 -22.08
CA LYS A 188 -22.45 3.39 -21.81
C LYS A 188 -21.31 2.42 -21.46
N LYS A 189 -20.09 2.68 -21.96
CA LYS A 189 -18.90 1.86 -21.72
C LYS A 189 -18.20 2.17 -20.39
N ILE A 190 -18.62 3.21 -19.67
CA ILE A 190 -18.09 3.51 -18.34
C ILE A 190 -18.54 2.40 -17.39
N SER A 191 -17.59 1.73 -16.73
CA SER A 191 -17.91 0.66 -15.78
C SER A 191 -18.75 1.20 -14.62
N LYS A 192 -19.72 0.40 -14.13
CA LYS A 192 -20.66 0.81 -13.07
C LYS A 192 -19.98 1.44 -11.86
N ASN A 193 -18.83 0.90 -11.45
CA ASN A 193 -18.08 1.39 -10.29
C ASN A 193 -17.33 2.71 -10.53
N ASN A 194 -17.21 3.17 -11.78
CA ASN A 194 -16.56 4.40 -12.23
C ASN A 194 -17.56 5.45 -12.74
N GLN A 195 -18.86 5.12 -12.75
CA GLN A 195 -19.91 6.05 -13.15
C GLN A 195 -20.21 7.07 -12.06
N VAL A 196 -20.48 8.28 -12.51
CA VAL A 196 -20.92 9.43 -11.74
C VAL A 196 -22.14 9.98 -12.44
N PHE A 197 -23.19 10.40 -11.74
CA PHE A 197 -24.37 10.95 -12.39
C PHE A 197 -24.60 12.40 -12.00
N PHE A 198 -24.95 13.23 -12.99
CA PHE A 198 -25.28 14.64 -12.80
C PHE A 198 -26.68 14.92 -13.34
N LYS A 199 -27.44 15.78 -12.65
CA LYS A 199 -28.77 16.21 -13.10
C LYS A 199 -28.68 17.25 -14.21
N THR A 200 -27.71 18.17 -14.10
CA THR A 200 -27.49 19.23 -15.09
C THR A 200 -26.05 19.27 -15.58
N LYS A 201 -25.84 19.92 -16.72
CA LYS A 201 -24.52 20.16 -17.30
C LYS A 201 -23.67 21.06 -16.40
N GLU A 202 -24.30 22.08 -15.82
CA GLU A 202 -23.68 23.07 -14.96
C GLU A 202 -23.15 22.42 -13.68
N GLU A 203 -23.88 21.45 -13.13
CA GLU A 203 -23.46 20.64 -12.00
C GLU A 203 -22.17 19.87 -12.32
N ALA A 204 -22.12 19.19 -13.46
CA ALA A 204 -20.94 18.46 -13.91
C ALA A 204 -19.72 19.39 -14.06
N ILE A 205 -19.91 20.55 -14.70
CA ILE A 205 -18.84 21.54 -14.92
C ILE A 205 -18.37 22.12 -13.59
N LYS A 206 -19.28 22.47 -12.68
CA LYS A 206 -18.95 22.99 -11.34
C LYS A 206 -18.13 21.98 -10.52
N GLN A 207 -18.38 20.69 -10.72
CA GLN A 207 -17.62 19.59 -10.11
C GLN A 207 -16.32 19.25 -10.87
N GLY A 208 -15.93 20.04 -11.87
CA GLY A 208 -14.67 19.90 -12.60
C GLY A 208 -14.71 18.93 -13.80
N TYR A 209 -15.89 18.47 -14.21
CA TYR A 209 -16.03 17.57 -15.35
C TYR A 209 -16.10 18.33 -16.68
N LYS A 210 -15.51 17.74 -17.72
CA LYS A 210 -15.44 18.28 -19.07
C LYS A 210 -16.39 17.53 -20.01
N PRO A 211 -17.10 18.23 -20.92
CA PRO A 211 -18.05 17.59 -21.81
C PRO A 211 -17.34 16.68 -22.81
N CYS A 212 -17.95 15.54 -23.10
CA CYS A 212 -17.49 14.65 -24.15
C CYS A 212 -17.57 15.34 -25.52
N LYS A 213 -16.47 15.33 -26.28
CA LYS A 213 -16.41 15.92 -27.62
C LYS A 213 -17.33 15.22 -28.64
N SER A 214 -17.70 13.97 -28.39
CA SER A 214 -18.52 13.16 -29.30
C SER A 214 -20.01 13.41 -29.13
N CYS A 215 -20.55 13.31 -27.90
CA CYS A 215 -21.98 13.55 -27.67
C CYS A 215 -22.33 15.01 -27.34
N LYS A 216 -21.33 15.87 -27.12
CA LYS A 216 -21.46 17.31 -26.84
C LYS A 216 -22.62 17.63 -25.87
N PRO A 217 -22.60 17.03 -24.66
CA PRO A 217 -23.63 17.22 -23.65
C PRO A 217 -23.67 18.67 -23.14
#